data_AF-A0A1X9MDS6-F1
#
_entry.id   AF-A0A1X9MDS6-F1
#
_cell.length_a   1.000
_cell.length_b   1.000
_cell.length_c   1.000
_cell.angle_alpha   90.00
_cell.angle_beta   90.00
_cell.angle_gamma   90.00
#
_symmetry.space_group_name_H-M   'P 1'
#
loop_
_entity.id
_entity.type
_entity.pdbx_description
1 polymer ?
#
loop_
_entity_poly.entity_id
_entity_poly.type
_entity_poly.pdbx_seq_one_letter_code
_entity_poly.pdbx_strand_id
1 'polypeptide(L)' 'MLSNIGIPGLILVLVIALMIFGPSKLPEIGKAFGSTLKEFKKATNELVNHESADDRPKKRKRNFKQLNNLIIELEVN' A
#
# COMPACT_ATOMS: atom_id res chain seq x y z
N MET A 1 -21.29 -24.64 -17.01
CA MET A 1 -20.04 -25.02 -17.70
C MET A 1 -18.96 -23.93 -17.62
N LEU A 2 -19.30 -22.63 -17.66
CA LEU A 2 -18.31 -21.54 -17.55
C LEU A 2 -17.78 -21.28 -16.13
N SER A 3 -18.51 -21.66 -15.07
CA SER A 3 -18.09 -21.45 -13.68
C SER A 3 -16.91 -22.31 -13.22
N ASN A 4 -16.54 -23.34 -13.99
CA ASN A 4 -15.34 -24.15 -13.73
C ASN A 4 -14.06 -23.53 -14.31
N ILE A 5 -14.20 -22.46 -15.10
CA ILE A 5 -13.11 -21.63 -15.60
C ILE A 5 -12.82 -20.60 -14.52
N GLY A 6 -12.26 -21.05 -13.39
CA GLY A 6 -11.86 -20.16 -12.30
C GLY A 6 -10.57 -19.41 -12.65
N ILE A 7 -9.66 -19.37 -11.68
CA ILE A 7 -8.31 -18.81 -11.84
C ILE A 7 -7.59 -19.27 -13.13
N PRO A 8 -7.69 -20.54 -13.58
CA PRO A 8 -7.04 -20.98 -14.82
C PRO A 8 -7.46 -20.20 -16.07
N GLY A 9 -8.74 -19.80 -16.19
CA GLY A 9 -9.20 -19.01 -17.33
C GLY A 9 -8.72 -17.57 -17.31
N LEU A 10 -8.66 -16.99 -16.11
CA LEU A 10 -8.10 -15.65 -15.93
C LEU A 10 -6.63 -15.61 -16.36
N ILE A 11 -5.86 -16.65 -16.01
CA ILE A 11 -4.46 -16.79 -16.43
C ILE A 11 -4.34 -16.87 -17.96
N LEU A 12 -5.21 -17.64 -18.64
CA LEU A 12 -5.20 -17.72 -20.10
C LEU A 12 -5.44 -16.36 -20.76
N VAL A 13 -6.43 -15.61 -20.27
CA VAL A 13 -6.71 -14.24 -20.75
C VAL A 13 -5.52 -13.32 -20.47
N LEU A 14 -4.92 -13.43 -19.28
CA LEU A 14 -3.76 -12.66 -18.90
C LEU A 14 -2.59 -12.91 -19.85
N VAL A 15 -2.30 -14.17 -20.21
CA VAL A 15 -1.22 -14.53 -21.14
C VAL A 15 -1.44 -13.88 -22.51
N ILE A 16 -2.66 -13.93 -23.05
CA ILE A 16 -2.99 -13.28 -24.33
C ILE A 16 -2.81 -11.76 -24.23
N ALA A 17 -3.33 -11.15 -23.17
CA ALA A 17 -3.16 -9.72 -22.91
C ALA A 17 -1.68 -9.34 -22.78
N LEU A 18 -0.88 -10.18 -22.12
CA LEU A 18 0.57 -10.00 -21.98
C LEU A 18 1.33 -10.19 -23.30
N MET A 19 0.83 -10.99 -24.22
CA MET A 19 1.42 -11.12 -25.55
C MET A 19 1.23 -9.85 -26.39
N ILE A 20 0.10 -9.15 -26.20
CA ILE A 20 -0.21 -7.88 -26.89
C ILE A 20 0.47 -6.69 -26.20
N PHE A 21 0.30 -6.57 -24.88
CA PHE A 21 0.78 -5.42 -24.11
C PHE A 21 2.19 -5.60 -23.53
N GLY A 22 2.68 -6.82 -23.39
CA GLY A 22 3.95 -7.15 -22.76
C GLY A 22 3.87 -7.29 -21.22
N PRO A 23 4.64 -8.21 -20.61
CA PRO A 23 4.68 -8.43 -19.15
C PRO A 23 5.16 -7.21 -18.37
N SER A 24 5.96 -6.35 -18.99
CA SER A 24 6.48 -5.13 -18.35
C SER A 24 5.44 -4.01 -18.24
N LYS A 25 4.37 -4.03 -19.06
CA LYS A 25 3.37 -2.95 -19.07
C LYS A 25 2.34 -3.05 -17.95
N LEU A 26 1.94 -4.26 -17.54
CA LEU A 26 1.08 -4.42 -16.37
C LEU A 26 1.63 -3.79 -15.07
N PRO A 27 2.90 -4.03 -14.66
CA PRO A 27 3.45 -3.40 -13.46
C PRO A 27 3.69 -1.90 -13.63
N GLU A 28 3.99 -1.42 -14.85
CA GLU A 28 4.14 0.01 -15.15
C GLU A 28 2.81 0.75 -14.95
N ILE A 29 1.72 0.23 -15.54
CA ILE A 29 0.35 0.76 -15.38
C ILE A 29 -0.09 0.64 -13.92
N GLY A 30 0.18 -0.49 -13.26
CA GLY A 30 -0.15 -0.69 -11.85
C GLY A 30 0.54 0.31 -10.91
N LYS A 31 1.80 0.68 -11.19
CA LYS A 31 2.53 1.71 -10.42
C LYS A 31 1.95 3.10 -10.61
N ALA A 32 1.62 3.46 -11.85
CA ALA A 32 1.00 4.74 -12.18
C ALA A 32 -0.39 4.85 -11.53
N PHE A 33 -1.25 3.87 -11.79
CA PHE A 33 -2.60 3.80 -11.24
C PHE A 33 -2.61 3.71 -9.71
N GLY A 34 -1.71 2.92 -9.12
CA GLY A 34 -1.58 2.79 -7.67
C GLY A 34 -1.16 4.09 -6.99
N SER A 35 -0.32 4.90 -7.64
CA SER A 35 0.06 6.22 -7.13
C SER A 35 -1.14 7.17 -7.15
N THR A 36 -1.90 7.19 -8.26
CA THR A 36 -3.15 7.97 -8.36
C THR A 36 -4.17 7.52 -7.33
N LEU A 37 -4.39 6.22 -7.15
CA LEU A 37 -5.36 5.69 -6.20
C LEU A 37 -4.95 5.98 -4.75
N LYS A 38 -3.64 6.01 -4.46
CA LYS A 38 -3.11 6.40 -3.14
C LYS A 38 -3.36 7.87 -2.84
N GLU A 39 -3.16 8.76 -3.81
CA GLU A 39 -3.46 10.18 -3.68
C GLU A 39 -4.96 10.45 -3.58
N PHE A 40 -5.75 9.77 -4.42
CA PHE A 40 -7.22 9.81 -4.36
C PHE A 40 -7.73 9.34 -2.99
N LYS A 41 -7.20 8.24 -2.45
CA LYS A 41 -7.51 7.78 -1.10
C LYS A 41 -7.16 8.83 -0.06
N LYS A 42 -5.99 9.45 -0.14
CA LYS A 42 -5.56 10.49 0.81
C LYS A 42 -6.50 11.70 0.78
N ALA A 43 -6.81 12.21 -0.42
CA ALA A 43 -7.73 13.33 -0.60
C ALA A 43 -9.14 12.98 -0.11
N THR A 44 -9.66 11.80 -0.45
CA THR A 44 -10.96 11.33 0.03
C THR A 44 -10.97 11.22 1.55
N ASN A 45 -9.90 10.71 2.15
CA ASN A 45 -9.81 10.59 3.61
C ASN A 45 -9.72 11.96 4.28
N GLU A 46 -9.04 12.94 3.69
CA GLU A 46 -9.02 14.32 4.21
C GLU A 46 -10.41 14.97 4.13
N LEU A 47 -11.15 14.73 3.04
CA LEU A 47 -12.53 15.23 2.87
C LEU A 47 -13.51 14.59 3.86
N VAL A 48 -13.43 13.26 4.04
CA VAL A 48 -14.31 12.52 4.97
C VAL A 48 -13.98 12.82 6.44
N ASN A 49 -12.71 12.99 6.78
CA ASN A 49 -12.28 13.23 8.17
C ASN A 49 -12.28 14.72 8.56
N HIS A 50 -12.62 15.64 7.66
CA HIS A 50 -12.90 17.04 8.04
C HIS A 50 -14.14 17.20 8.93
N GLU A 51 -14.96 16.15 9.08
CA GLU A 51 -16.12 16.10 9.97
C GLU A 51 -15.90 15.21 11.22
N SER A 52 -14.76 14.53 11.34
CA SER A 52 -14.46 13.67 12.50
C SER A 52 -12.96 13.71 12.76
N ALA A 53 -12.58 14.48 13.78
CA ALA A 53 -11.23 14.46 14.32
C ALA A 53 -10.87 13.04 14.77
N ASP A 54 -9.65 12.65 14.44
CA ASP A 54 -8.93 11.44 14.87
C ASP A 54 -9.01 10.23 13.92
N ASP A 55 -8.03 10.14 13.00
CA ASP A 55 -7.36 8.84 12.84
C ASP A 55 -5.95 8.98 12.22
N ARG A 56 -4.93 8.64 13.02
CA ARG A 56 -3.59 8.28 12.52
C ARG A 56 -3.40 6.78 12.73
N PRO A 57 -2.61 6.16 11.84
CA PRO A 57 -1.46 5.44 12.39
C PRO A 57 -0.12 5.72 11.70
N LYS A 58 0.85 6.04 12.59
CA LYS A 58 2.27 5.60 12.61
C LYS A 58 3.22 5.93 11.45
N LYS A 59 4.04 6.95 11.69
CA LYS A 59 5.53 6.83 11.72
C LYS A 59 6.12 7.68 12.86
N ARG A 60 5.91 7.24 14.12
CA ARG A 60 6.58 7.80 15.30
C ARG A 60 7.31 6.68 16.06
N LYS A 61 8.20 5.97 15.39
CA LYS A 61 9.14 5.00 16.00
C LYS A 61 10.53 5.62 16.25
N ARG A 62 10.61 6.90 16.66
CA ARG A 62 11.89 7.55 17.04
C ARG A 62 12.08 7.69 18.55
N ASN A 63 11.00 7.74 19.33
CA ASN A 63 11.09 8.05 20.75
C ASN A 63 11.53 6.85 21.62
N PHE A 64 11.17 5.61 21.22
CA PHE A 64 11.51 4.43 22.03
C PHE A 64 13.01 4.12 22.06
N LYS A 65 13.76 4.46 21.00
CA LYS A 65 15.22 4.26 20.96
C LYS A 65 15.96 5.28 21.84
N GLN A 66 15.40 6.49 22.02
CA GLN A 66 15.98 7.51 22.88
C GLN A 66 15.74 7.20 24.36
N LEU A 67 14.55 6.71 24.72
CA LEU A 67 14.25 6.31 26.10
C LEU A 67 15.17 5.18 26.57
N ASN A 68 15.41 4.19 25.72
CA ASN A 68 16.30 3.09 26.07
C ASN A 68 17.75 3.56 26.28
N ASN A 69 18.23 4.54 25.52
CA ASN A 69 19.57 5.11 25.72
C ASN A 69 19.68 5.93 27.01
N LEU A 70 18.63 6.68 27.39
CA LEU A 70 18.59 7.46 28.64
C LEU A 70 18.54 6.57 29.90
N ILE A 71 17.80 5.47 29.83
CA ILE A 71 17.74 4.51 30.95
C ILE A 71 19.10 3.82 31.13
N ILE A 72 19.80 3.50 30.04
CA ILE A 72 21.14 2.91 30.11
C ILE A 72 22.17 3.90 30.70
N GLU A 73 22.09 5.20 30.40
CA GLU A 73 23.00 6.20 31.01
C GLU A 73 22.78 6.39 32.53
N LEU A 74 21.57 6.18 33.04
CA LEU A 74 21.26 6.31 34.46
C LEU A 74 21.59 5.05 35.30
N GLU A 75 21.69 3.88 34.67
CA GLU A 75 22.00 2.60 35.34
C GLU A 75 23.52 2.35 35.47
N VAL A 76 24.35 2.98 34.62
CA VAL A 76 25.79 2.69 34.50
C VAL A 76 26.68 3.67 35.30
N ASN A 77 26.09 4.65 36.00
CA ASN A 77 26.80 5.61 36.86
C ASN A 77 26.30 5.54 38.31
#